data_AF-A0A2V5N6F4-F1
#
_entry.id   AF-A0A2V5N6F4-F1
#
_cell.length_a   1.000
_cell.length_b   1.000
_cell.length_c   1.000
_cell.angle_alpha   90.00
_cell.angle_beta   90.00
_cell.angle_gamma   90.00
#
_symmetry.space_group_name_H-M   'P 1'
#
loop_
_entity.id
_entity.type
_entity.pdbx_description
1 polymer ?
#
loop_
_entity_poly.entity_id
_entity_poly.type
_entity_poly.pdbx_seq_one_letter_code
_entity_poly.pdbx_strand_id
1 'polypeptide(L)'
;MKWTARPRAWAPSPWRKMMQLEGSFPVPLPDDPYKWDGWSKYKSPNFYERLCLDPRANPSNELIEQHCRELMRWWQKKLPLKNQPSNPLAQILRPGLDESSRYLTEARVELLDPARRQQVDSELAAQANEQAVIEFHKYLTFALADGVLTAEEEKNLHRFGAEHGLSEEQIASYIDAELKDSGAQRVAAVAAAPVQAPREARPRRQKSLDPKEDFMRMLRLSGLDTDGMADDTRDAFVNMAENLGIDATEAEELVDLYLEEADKMLDPEALEPTRVTVVHQPIKAAINGHAAPVAAPVAAPNPDADRQRFANYVNSLGDQMFFIPSGEFIMGSDAADSGPTERPLTKVTLSKFYMSRHLITNAEYEQFDPSHGRKRAPGAGDRHPVVYVSSLEAIKYCQWLSTRERKKYRLPTEAEWEYGARGTDGRKYPWGNHEHRGDLANFADRNTVFAWSDREINDGYPESSPVGAFPFGASPFGVEDMAGNVWEWCLDFFEPYRGIAKVNPHGPTAGSKRVLRGGSWKSRFNSLRATTRNSNVPNYSCNDLGFRIVCECE
;
A
#
# COMPACT_ATOMS: atom_id res chain seq x y z
N MET A 1 58.53 0.41 23.09
CA MET A 1 58.40 1.62 22.26
C MET A 1 58.62 1.26 20.79
N LYS A 2 57.69 1.70 19.93
CA LYS A 2 57.79 1.94 18.48
C LYS A 2 58.16 0.74 17.58
N TRP A 3 57.14 0.10 17.02
CA TRP A 3 57.22 -0.49 15.68
C TRP A 3 56.75 0.55 14.67
N THR A 4 57.61 0.85 13.70
CA THR A 4 57.38 1.78 12.60
C THR A 4 56.55 1.13 11.49
N ALA A 5 55.45 1.78 11.11
CA ALA A 5 54.59 1.37 10.01
C ALA A 5 55.23 1.70 8.65
N ARG A 6 55.25 0.74 7.72
CA ARG A 6 55.30 0.97 6.27
C ARG A 6 53.94 0.58 5.69
N PRO A 7 53.32 1.39 4.81
CA PRO A 7 52.03 1.05 4.23
C PRO A 7 52.20 -0.01 3.14
N ARG A 8 51.53 -1.16 3.28
CA ARG A 8 51.31 -2.08 2.15
C ARG A 8 50.17 -1.53 1.32
N ALA A 9 50.49 -1.16 0.08
CA ALA A 9 49.51 -0.84 -0.95
C ALA A 9 48.59 -2.04 -1.18
N TRP A 10 47.30 -1.86 -0.93
CA TRP A 10 46.27 -2.84 -1.25
C TRP A 10 46.01 -2.79 -2.76
N ALA A 11 46.17 -3.93 -3.42
CA ALA A 11 45.60 -4.13 -4.75
C ALA A 11 44.06 -4.02 -4.65
N PRO A 12 43.40 -3.25 -5.53
CA PRO A 12 41.95 -3.13 -5.48
C PRO A 12 41.27 -4.45 -5.87
N SER A 13 40.29 -4.82 -5.03
CA SER A 13 39.35 -5.93 -5.21
C SER A 13 38.63 -5.87 -6.57
N PRO A 14 38.37 -7.02 -7.24
CA PRO A 14 37.69 -7.09 -8.54
C PRO A 14 36.32 -6.40 -8.59
N TRP A 15 35.67 -6.23 -7.43
CA TRP A 15 34.33 -5.67 -7.29
C TRP A 15 34.30 -4.13 -7.35
N ARG A 16 35.43 -3.45 -7.12
CA ARG A 16 35.53 -1.98 -7.28
C ARG A 16 35.55 -1.51 -8.74
N LYS A 17 35.55 -2.44 -9.71
CA LYS A 17 35.47 -2.14 -11.15
C LYS A 17 34.05 -2.22 -11.73
N MET A 18 33.06 -2.67 -10.96
CA MET A 18 31.66 -2.79 -11.44
C MET A 18 30.71 -1.75 -10.83
N MET A 19 31.16 -0.92 -9.87
CA MET A 19 30.37 0.17 -9.29
C MET A 19 30.79 1.54 -9.84
N GLN A 20 30.70 1.69 -11.16
CA GLN A 20 30.57 2.97 -11.83
C GLN A 20 29.51 2.80 -12.93
N LEU A 21 28.47 3.65 -12.87
CA LEU A 21 27.38 3.89 -13.83
C LEU A 21 26.00 3.32 -13.45
N GLU A 22 25.16 4.23 -12.94
CA GLU A 22 23.72 4.29 -13.24
C GLU A 22 23.48 4.09 -14.75
N GLY A 23 22.46 3.33 -15.13
CA GLY A 23 21.90 3.34 -16.49
C GLY A 23 22.86 3.05 -17.66
N SER A 24 23.80 2.11 -17.53
CA SER A 24 24.70 1.80 -18.65
C SER A 24 24.05 0.88 -19.69
N PHE A 25 24.12 1.32 -20.96
CA PHE A 25 23.80 0.51 -22.12
C PHE A 25 24.76 -0.67 -22.20
N PRO A 26 24.29 -1.92 -22.07
CA PRO A 26 25.18 -3.06 -21.97
C PRO A 26 25.81 -3.35 -23.33
N VAL A 27 27.14 -3.21 -23.43
CA VAL A 27 27.91 -3.51 -24.64
C VAL A 27 28.86 -4.69 -24.38
N PRO A 28 28.68 -5.86 -25.04
CA PRO A 28 27.64 -6.16 -26.03
C PRO A 28 26.27 -6.40 -25.39
N LEU A 29 25.22 -6.06 -26.15
CA LEU A 29 23.83 -6.33 -25.76
C LEU A 29 23.61 -7.83 -25.51
N PRO A 30 23.04 -8.24 -24.36
CA PRO A 30 22.80 -9.64 -24.06
C PRO A 30 21.97 -10.32 -25.16
N ASP A 31 22.40 -11.50 -25.62
CA ASP A 31 21.65 -12.25 -26.63
C ASP A 31 20.31 -12.79 -26.10
N ASP A 32 20.16 -12.85 -24.79
CA ASP A 32 18.98 -13.32 -24.09
C ASP A 32 18.10 -12.11 -23.66
N PRO A 33 16.88 -11.96 -24.21
CA PRO A 33 15.99 -10.86 -23.87
C PRO A 33 15.46 -10.91 -22.43
N TYR A 34 15.64 -12.01 -21.68
CA TYR A 34 15.32 -12.05 -20.26
C TYR A 34 16.41 -11.41 -19.37
N LYS A 35 17.60 -11.18 -19.91
CA LYS A 35 18.74 -10.59 -19.18
C LYS A 35 18.88 -9.08 -19.36
N TRP A 36 17.99 -8.48 -20.14
CA TRP A 36 17.96 -7.05 -20.41
C TRP A 36 16.53 -6.64 -20.74
N ASP A 37 15.96 -5.70 -20.02
CA ASP A 37 14.57 -5.23 -20.17
C ASP A 37 14.42 -4.11 -21.22
N GLY A 38 15.54 -3.47 -21.59
CA GLY A 38 15.59 -2.35 -22.53
C GLY A 38 15.08 -2.68 -23.94
N TRP A 39 15.08 -3.95 -24.37
CA TRP A 39 14.57 -4.32 -25.71
C TRP A 39 13.09 -4.00 -25.89
N SER A 40 12.30 -3.92 -24.81
CA SER A 40 10.86 -3.65 -24.85
C SER A 40 10.51 -2.18 -25.07
N LYS A 41 11.48 -1.27 -24.87
CA LYS A 41 11.31 0.19 -24.92
C LYS A 41 11.28 0.77 -26.33
N TYR A 42 11.55 -0.04 -27.36
CA TYR A 42 11.60 0.39 -28.77
C TYR A 42 10.32 1.10 -29.26
N LYS A 43 9.16 0.84 -28.62
CA LYS A 43 7.86 1.43 -28.94
C LYS A 43 7.45 2.60 -28.02
N SER A 44 8.34 3.06 -27.13
CA SER A 44 8.04 4.17 -26.22
C SER A 44 7.70 5.45 -27.00
N PRO A 45 6.76 6.30 -26.53
CA PRO A 45 6.58 7.62 -27.10
C PRO A 45 7.83 8.51 -26.94
N ASN A 46 8.69 8.25 -25.94
CA ASN A 46 9.93 8.97 -25.70
C ASN A 46 11.08 8.41 -26.54
N PHE A 47 11.67 9.24 -27.41
CA PHE A 47 12.76 8.84 -28.29
C PHE A 47 14.04 8.42 -27.54
N TYR A 48 14.35 9.04 -26.40
CA TYR A 48 15.51 8.66 -25.59
C TYR A 48 15.36 7.26 -24.99
N GLU A 49 14.15 6.90 -24.54
CA GLU A 49 13.87 5.56 -24.02
C GLU A 49 14.00 4.47 -25.09
N ARG A 50 13.61 4.76 -26.33
CA ARG A 50 13.80 3.82 -27.47
C ARG A 50 15.27 3.49 -27.69
N LEU A 51 16.17 4.43 -27.42
CA LEU A 51 17.62 4.27 -27.49
C LEU A 51 18.25 3.87 -26.16
N CYS A 52 17.44 3.66 -25.11
CA CYS A 52 17.91 3.39 -23.75
C CYS A 52 18.90 4.45 -23.25
N LEU A 53 18.59 5.72 -23.50
CA LEU A 53 19.33 6.89 -23.07
C LEU A 53 18.53 7.68 -22.03
N ASP A 54 19.23 8.39 -21.16
CA ASP A 54 18.62 9.37 -20.25
C ASP A 54 18.69 10.77 -20.88
N PRO A 55 17.54 11.46 -21.10
CA PRO A 55 17.54 12.84 -21.60
C PRO A 55 18.31 13.80 -20.69
N ARG A 56 18.29 13.58 -19.36
CA ARG A 56 18.95 14.47 -18.38
C ARG A 56 20.48 14.41 -18.46
N ALA A 57 21.01 13.29 -18.96
CA ALA A 57 22.44 13.09 -19.16
C ALA A 57 23.00 13.83 -20.40
N ASN A 58 22.13 14.49 -21.19
CA ASN A 58 22.46 15.21 -22.41
C ASN A 58 23.42 14.40 -23.34
N PRO A 59 22.96 13.26 -23.88
CA PRO A 59 23.83 12.34 -24.62
C PRO A 59 24.41 12.99 -25.88
N SER A 60 25.68 12.69 -26.21
CA SER A 60 26.30 13.23 -27.42
C SER A 60 25.71 12.59 -28.69
N ASN A 61 25.87 13.24 -29.84
CA ASN A 61 25.42 12.68 -31.13
C ASN A 61 26.12 11.35 -31.43
N GLU A 62 27.40 11.21 -31.07
CA GLU A 62 28.14 9.96 -31.22
C GLU A 62 27.54 8.84 -30.37
N LEU A 63 27.10 9.16 -29.14
CA LEU A 63 26.47 8.19 -28.24
C LEU A 63 25.10 7.73 -28.76
N ILE A 64 24.30 8.67 -29.27
CA ILE A 64 23.01 8.40 -29.92
C ILE A 64 23.22 7.46 -31.13
N GLU A 65 24.20 7.77 -31.99
CA GLU A 65 24.53 6.92 -33.14
C GLU A 65 25.08 5.56 -32.74
N GLN A 66 25.86 5.48 -31.67
CA GLN A 66 26.35 4.22 -31.12
C GLN A 66 25.19 3.33 -30.67
N HIS A 67 24.29 3.85 -29.83
CA HIS A 67 23.15 3.09 -29.32
C HIS A 67 22.22 2.63 -30.44
N CYS A 68 21.96 3.50 -31.43
CA CYS A 68 21.17 3.11 -32.60
C CYS A 68 21.83 1.95 -33.37
N ARG A 69 23.14 1.99 -33.62
CA ARG A 69 23.85 0.92 -34.33
C ARG A 69 23.84 -0.40 -33.57
N GLU A 70 24.05 -0.34 -32.26
CA GLU A 70 24.10 -1.55 -31.42
C GLU A 70 22.72 -2.21 -31.30
N LEU A 71 21.66 -1.43 -31.08
CA LEU A 71 20.28 -1.93 -31.07
C LEU A 71 19.89 -2.52 -32.42
N MET A 72 20.24 -1.86 -33.53
CA MET A 72 19.97 -2.38 -34.87
C MET A 72 20.69 -3.70 -35.13
N ARG A 73 21.97 -3.81 -34.76
CA ARG A 73 22.73 -5.08 -34.87
C ARG A 73 22.11 -6.17 -34.02
N TRP A 74 21.63 -5.83 -32.83
CA TRP A 74 20.97 -6.77 -31.95
C TRP A 74 19.67 -7.31 -32.56
N TRP A 75 18.80 -6.44 -33.06
CA TRP A 75 17.56 -6.87 -33.76
C TRP A 75 17.84 -7.69 -35.02
N GLN A 76 18.87 -7.34 -35.79
CA GLN A 76 19.29 -8.12 -36.97
C GLN A 76 19.71 -9.55 -36.61
N LYS A 77 20.41 -9.75 -35.48
CA LYS A 77 20.77 -11.10 -35.00
C LYS A 77 19.55 -11.94 -34.64
N LYS A 78 18.41 -11.31 -34.35
CA LYS A 78 17.15 -11.99 -33.97
C LYS A 78 16.22 -12.25 -35.16
N LEU A 79 16.50 -11.71 -36.36
CA LEU A 79 15.71 -11.94 -37.57
C LEU A 79 15.44 -13.43 -37.88
N PRO A 80 16.40 -14.37 -37.70
CA PRO A 80 16.12 -15.80 -37.93
C PRO A 80 15.00 -16.37 -37.04
N LEU A 81 14.75 -15.77 -35.87
CA LEU A 81 13.65 -16.18 -34.98
C LEU A 81 12.28 -15.89 -35.58
N LYS A 82 12.16 -14.94 -36.53
CA LYS A 82 10.90 -14.62 -37.21
C LYS A 82 10.26 -15.82 -37.88
N ASN A 83 11.07 -16.77 -38.36
CA ASN A 83 10.63 -17.98 -39.05
C ASN A 83 10.44 -19.17 -38.10
N GLN A 84 10.50 -18.97 -36.79
CA GLN A 84 10.38 -20.02 -35.77
C GLN A 84 9.23 -19.72 -34.78
N PRO A 85 7.95 -19.79 -35.21
CA PRO A 85 6.81 -19.38 -34.39
C PRO A 85 6.60 -20.22 -33.10
N SER A 86 7.15 -21.43 -33.06
CA SER A 86 7.14 -22.31 -31.88
C SER A 86 8.24 -21.98 -30.87
N ASN A 87 9.20 -21.10 -31.20
CA ASN A 87 10.27 -20.71 -30.30
C ASN A 87 9.76 -19.64 -29.30
N PRO A 88 9.86 -19.85 -27.97
CA PRO A 88 9.42 -18.87 -26.97
C PRO A 88 10.08 -17.49 -27.12
N LEU A 89 11.34 -17.44 -27.52
CA LEU A 89 12.05 -16.18 -27.77
C LEU A 89 11.50 -15.44 -29.00
N ALA A 90 11.07 -16.18 -30.02
CA ALA A 90 10.43 -15.59 -31.20
C ALA A 90 9.09 -14.95 -30.85
N GLN A 91 8.33 -15.53 -29.92
CA GLN A 91 7.03 -14.98 -29.49
C GLN A 91 7.20 -13.65 -28.74
N ILE A 92 8.20 -13.56 -27.87
CA ILE A 92 8.52 -12.36 -27.08
C ILE A 92 9.00 -11.21 -27.95
N LEU A 93 9.89 -11.51 -28.91
CA LEU A 93 10.50 -10.50 -29.77
C LEU A 93 9.64 -10.16 -30.99
N ARG A 94 8.56 -10.92 -31.25
CA ARG A 94 7.69 -10.75 -32.41
C ARG A 94 7.22 -9.32 -32.65
N PRO A 95 6.76 -8.55 -31.63
CA PRO A 95 6.34 -7.18 -31.83
C PRO A 95 7.46 -6.27 -32.34
N GLY A 96 8.71 -6.51 -31.92
CA GLY A 96 9.84 -5.68 -32.29
C GLY A 96 10.59 -6.13 -33.55
N LEU A 97 10.51 -7.40 -33.94
CA LEU A 97 11.26 -7.94 -35.10
C LEU A 97 10.96 -7.20 -36.41
N ASP A 98 9.74 -6.67 -36.56
CA ASP A 98 9.31 -5.95 -37.77
C ASP A 98 9.31 -4.43 -37.59
N GLU A 99 9.06 -3.95 -36.38
CA GLU A 99 8.81 -2.53 -36.12
C GLU A 99 10.03 -1.79 -35.54
N SER A 100 10.94 -2.49 -34.87
CA SER A 100 12.10 -1.89 -34.19
C SER A 100 12.97 -1.07 -35.14
N SER A 101 13.21 -1.56 -36.36
CA SER A 101 14.00 -0.83 -37.36
C SER A 101 13.37 0.52 -37.69
N ARG A 102 12.04 0.59 -37.77
CA ARG A 102 11.32 1.84 -38.03
C ARG A 102 11.46 2.79 -36.84
N TYR A 103 11.13 2.32 -35.64
CA TYR A 103 11.15 3.15 -34.43
C TYR A 103 12.55 3.64 -34.03
N LEU A 104 13.60 2.84 -34.25
CA LEU A 104 14.99 3.25 -34.04
C LEU A 104 15.43 4.28 -35.08
N THR A 105 14.96 4.15 -36.32
CA THR A 105 15.23 5.15 -37.36
C THR A 105 14.54 6.48 -37.06
N GLU A 106 13.27 6.43 -36.63
CA GLU A 106 12.53 7.62 -36.17
C GLU A 106 13.28 8.30 -35.01
N ALA A 107 13.65 7.55 -33.96
CA ALA A 107 14.39 8.10 -32.81
C ALA A 107 15.74 8.71 -33.23
N ARG A 108 16.45 8.07 -34.15
CA ARG A 108 17.71 8.58 -34.69
C ARG A 108 17.51 9.91 -35.43
N VAL A 109 16.48 10.02 -36.26
CA VAL A 109 16.20 11.24 -37.03
C VAL A 109 15.82 12.39 -36.10
N GLU A 110 14.97 12.13 -35.11
CA GLU A 110 14.50 13.15 -34.17
C GLU A 110 15.60 13.63 -33.22
N LEU A 111 16.48 12.73 -32.76
CA LEU A 111 17.52 13.08 -31.77
C LEU A 111 18.84 13.57 -32.36
N LEU A 112 19.14 13.31 -33.64
CA LEU A 112 20.38 13.81 -34.28
C LEU A 112 20.20 15.18 -34.95
N ASP A 113 18.98 15.57 -35.26
CA ASP A 113 18.67 16.94 -35.71
C ASP A 113 18.64 17.87 -34.50
N PRO A 114 19.52 18.88 -34.41
CA PRO A 114 19.59 19.75 -33.23
C PRO A 114 18.29 20.52 -32.96
N ALA A 115 17.57 20.94 -34.01
CA ALA A 115 16.35 21.71 -33.86
C ALA A 115 15.21 20.83 -33.34
N ARG A 116 15.08 19.61 -33.87
CA ARG A 116 14.07 18.64 -33.41
C ARG A 116 14.39 18.11 -32.01
N ARG A 117 15.66 17.83 -31.73
CA ARG A 117 16.11 17.40 -30.40
C ARG A 117 15.77 18.45 -29.35
N GLN A 118 16.03 19.72 -29.65
CA GLN A 118 15.66 20.82 -28.76
C GLN A 118 14.14 20.87 -28.51
N GLN A 119 13.33 20.61 -29.54
CA GLN A 119 11.88 20.51 -29.39
C GLN A 119 11.49 19.33 -28.46
N VAL A 120 12.03 18.14 -28.69
CA VAL A 120 11.79 16.96 -27.85
C VAL A 120 12.21 17.21 -26.40
N ASP A 121 13.38 17.82 -26.18
CA ASP A 121 13.87 18.16 -24.85
C ASP A 121 12.95 19.17 -24.16
N SER A 122 12.45 20.16 -24.91
CA SER A 122 11.51 21.16 -24.40
C SER A 122 10.14 20.56 -24.05
N GLU A 123 9.64 19.62 -24.85
CA GLU A 123 8.38 18.92 -24.61
C GLU A 123 8.47 18.02 -23.38
N LEU A 124 9.58 17.28 -23.24
CA LEU A 124 9.83 16.44 -22.06
C LEU A 124 10.02 17.27 -20.79
N ALA A 125 10.72 18.41 -20.89
CA ALA A 125 10.86 19.34 -19.78
C ALA A 125 9.51 19.97 -19.40
N ALA A 126 8.67 20.32 -20.38
CA ALA A 126 7.33 20.85 -20.15
C ALA A 126 6.43 19.83 -19.45
N GLN A 127 6.42 18.57 -19.90
CA GLN A 127 5.67 17.48 -19.27
C GLN A 127 6.15 17.21 -17.84
N ALA A 128 7.46 17.21 -17.62
CA ALA A 128 8.04 17.04 -16.28
C ALA A 128 7.63 18.19 -15.34
N ASN A 129 7.66 19.43 -15.85
CA ASN A 129 7.23 20.60 -15.11
C ASN A 129 5.71 20.58 -14.83
N GLU A 130 4.87 20.20 -15.80
CA GLU A 130 3.42 20.06 -15.60
C GLU A 130 3.11 19.03 -14.50
N GLN A 131 3.78 17.88 -14.52
CA GLN A 131 3.64 16.86 -13.49
C GLN A 131 4.10 17.36 -12.12
N ALA A 132 5.20 18.11 -12.06
CA ALA A 132 5.70 18.73 -10.83
C ALA A 132 4.70 19.74 -10.25
N VAL A 133 4.09 20.57 -11.10
CA VAL A 133 3.04 21.54 -10.72
C VAL A 133 1.81 20.81 -10.16
N ILE A 134 1.36 19.73 -10.81
CA ILE A 134 0.20 18.94 -10.34
C ILE A 134 0.47 18.36 -8.94
N GLU A 135 1.64 17.75 -8.73
CA GLU A 135 1.98 17.20 -7.41
C GLU A 135 2.16 18.29 -6.35
N PHE A 136 2.73 19.44 -6.72
CA PHE A 136 2.86 20.59 -5.83
C PHE A 136 1.51 21.15 -5.38
N HIS A 137 0.54 21.32 -6.29
CA HIS A 137 -0.80 21.80 -5.93
C HIS A 137 -1.53 20.84 -4.98
N LYS A 138 -1.41 19.52 -5.17
CA LYS A 138 -1.98 18.54 -4.24
C LYS A 138 -1.43 18.73 -2.81
N TYR A 139 -0.13 18.95 -2.71
CA TYR A 139 0.54 19.14 -1.43
C TYR A 139 0.23 20.52 -0.81
N LEU A 140 0.09 21.56 -1.64
CA LEU A 140 -0.31 22.90 -1.23
C LEU A 140 -1.74 22.96 -0.67
N THR A 141 -2.71 22.34 -1.36
CA THR A 141 -4.11 22.27 -0.88
C THR A 141 -4.19 21.55 0.48
N PHE A 142 -3.38 20.53 0.68
CA PHE A 142 -3.29 19.85 1.98
C PHE A 142 -2.72 20.76 3.07
N ALA A 143 -1.66 21.51 2.79
CA ALA A 143 -1.03 22.43 3.75
C ALA A 143 -1.91 23.63 4.13
N LEU A 144 -2.89 24.00 3.30
CA LEU A 144 -3.79 25.13 3.54
C LEU A 144 -5.16 24.73 4.09
N ALA A 145 -5.40 23.44 4.36
CA ALA A 145 -6.69 22.92 4.82
C ALA A 145 -7.20 23.57 6.11
N ASP A 146 -6.30 24.01 7.00
CA ASP A 146 -6.63 24.63 8.29
C ASP A 146 -6.82 26.17 8.20
N GLY A 147 -6.78 26.74 6.98
CA GLY A 147 -7.00 28.17 6.73
C GLY A 147 -5.85 29.08 7.23
N VAL A 148 -4.75 28.50 7.69
CA VAL A 148 -3.57 29.21 8.18
C VAL A 148 -2.32 28.54 7.63
N LEU A 149 -1.40 29.34 7.09
CA LEU A 149 -0.09 28.86 6.65
C LEU A 149 0.97 29.27 7.67
N THR A 150 1.56 28.28 8.36
CA THR A 150 2.67 28.53 9.29
C THR A 150 4.00 28.63 8.54
N ALA A 151 4.98 29.30 9.17
CA ALA A 151 6.32 29.44 8.60
C ALA A 151 7.04 28.08 8.35
N GLU A 152 6.71 27.03 9.11
CA GLU A 152 7.29 25.70 8.92
C GLU A 152 6.61 24.94 7.77
N GLU A 153 5.30 25.08 7.60
CA GLU A 153 4.57 24.53 6.45
C GLU A 153 4.99 25.21 5.14
N GLU A 154 5.14 26.54 5.16
CA GLU A 154 5.64 27.30 4.01
C GLU A 154 7.06 26.84 3.62
N LYS A 155 7.95 26.64 4.61
CA LYS A 155 9.29 26.09 4.36
C LYS A 155 9.25 24.66 3.79
N ASN A 156 8.32 23.83 4.25
CA ASN A 156 8.13 22.48 3.72
C ASN A 156 7.60 22.49 2.29
N LEU A 157 6.72 23.43 1.94
CA LEU A 157 6.26 23.65 0.57
C LEU A 157 7.43 24.07 -0.34
N HIS A 158 8.26 25.02 0.11
CA HIS A 158 9.46 25.42 -0.63
C HIS A 158 10.45 24.28 -0.88
N ARG A 159 10.67 23.41 0.12
CA ARG A 159 11.52 22.21 -0.06
C ARG A 159 10.90 21.24 -1.06
N PHE A 160 9.60 20.95 -0.93
CA PHE A 160 8.91 19.99 -1.78
C PHE A 160 8.89 20.44 -3.26
N GLY A 161 8.59 21.72 -3.51
CA GLY A 161 8.60 22.27 -4.87
C GLY A 161 10.00 22.24 -5.51
N ALA A 162 11.04 22.56 -4.74
CA ALA A 162 12.43 22.53 -5.21
C ALA A 162 12.89 21.11 -5.59
N GLU A 163 12.51 20.09 -4.80
CA GLU A 163 12.81 18.69 -5.09
C GLU A 163 12.14 18.17 -6.38
N HIS A 164 11.02 18.79 -6.79
CA HIS A 164 10.29 18.46 -8.02
C HIS A 164 10.66 19.36 -9.21
N GLY A 165 11.64 20.26 -9.06
CA GLY A 165 12.17 21.10 -10.14
C GLY A 165 11.40 22.38 -10.40
N LEU A 166 10.54 22.82 -9.47
CA LEU A 166 9.88 24.12 -9.53
C LEU A 166 10.81 25.22 -9.03
N SER A 167 10.76 26.40 -9.66
CA SER A 167 11.51 27.57 -9.20
C SER A 167 10.91 28.15 -7.91
N GLU A 168 11.74 28.83 -7.12
CA GLU A 168 11.26 29.51 -5.90
C GLU A 168 10.16 30.54 -6.21
N GLU A 169 10.24 31.19 -7.37
CA GLU A 169 9.23 32.16 -7.85
C GLU A 169 7.90 31.47 -8.19
N GLN A 170 7.94 30.30 -8.83
CA GLN A 170 6.74 29.50 -9.13
C GLN A 170 6.06 29.04 -7.85
N ILE A 171 6.84 28.49 -6.92
CA ILE A 171 6.36 28.01 -5.61
C ILE A 171 5.70 29.16 -4.85
N ALA A 172 6.37 30.30 -4.72
CA ALA A 172 5.83 31.46 -4.02
C ALA A 172 4.55 31.99 -4.69
N SER A 173 4.53 32.06 -6.03
CA SER A 173 3.35 32.48 -6.79
C SER A 173 2.18 31.52 -6.62
N TYR A 174 2.40 30.21 -6.55
CA TYR A 174 1.35 29.22 -6.33
C TYR A 174 0.80 29.31 -4.91
N ILE A 175 1.67 29.47 -3.90
CA ILE A 175 1.26 29.68 -2.51
C ILE A 175 0.42 30.96 -2.39
N ASP A 176 0.87 32.08 -2.98
CA ASP A 176 0.14 33.35 -2.94
C ASP A 176 -1.22 33.29 -3.64
N ALA A 177 -1.29 32.61 -4.78
CA ALA A 177 -2.53 32.43 -5.52
C ALA A 177 -3.54 31.60 -4.72
N GLU A 178 -3.08 30.50 -4.12
CA GLU A 178 -3.94 29.60 -3.34
C GLU A 178 -4.37 30.24 -2.01
N LEU A 179 -3.50 31.00 -1.34
CA LEU A 179 -3.86 31.80 -0.16
C LEU A 179 -4.94 32.84 -0.48
N LYS A 180 -4.87 33.45 -1.67
CA LYS A 180 -5.85 34.43 -2.13
C LYS A 180 -7.20 33.78 -2.48
N ASP A 181 -7.19 32.58 -3.05
CA ASP A 181 -8.41 31.85 -3.45
C ASP A 181 -9.10 31.20 -2.23
N SER A 182 -8.31 30.58 -1.34
CA SER A 182 -8.80 29.94 -0.11
C SER A 182 -9.13 30.91 1.03
N GLY A 183 -8.62 32.14 0.98
CA GLY A 183 -8.75 33.13 2.07
C GLY A 183 -7.90 32.84 3.31
N ALA A 184 -6.96 31.89 3.22
CA ALA A 184 -6.07 31.50 4.30
C ALA A 184 -5.04 32.58 4.66
N GLN A 185 -4.61 32.63 5.92
CA GLN A 185 -3.70 33.68 6.43
C GLN A 185 -2.29 33.15 6.74
N ARG A 186 -1.25 33.89 6.34
CA ARG A 186 0.14 33.63 6.76
C ARG A 186 0.38 34.08 8.20
N VAL A 187 0.99 33.22 9.02
CA VAL A 187 1.39 33.56 10.39
C VAL A 187 2.91 33.58 10.53
N ALA A 188 3.46 34.75 10.90
CA ALA A 188 4.90 34.94 11.10
C ALA A 188 5.40 34.34 12.43
N ALA A 189 6.58 33.73 12.40
CA ALA A 189 7.19 33.03 13.54
C ALA A 189 7.62 33.97 14.69
N VAL A 190 7.35 33.60 15.94
CA VAL A 190 7.84 34.29 17.14
C VAL A 190 9.02 33.53 17.75
N ALA A 191 10.11 34.25 18.05
CA ALA A 191 11.36 33.71 18.61
C ALA A 191 11.25 33.31 20.10
N ALA A 192 11.95 32.22 20.45
CA ALA A 192 11.90 31.56 21.76
C ALA A 192 12.84 32.17 22.82
N ALA A 193 12.40 32.23 24.09
CA ALA A 193 13.22 32.11 25.32
C ALA A 193 12.30 31.93 26.57
N PRO A 194 12.80 31.65 27.80
CA PRO A 194 12.84 30.33 28.44
C PRO A 194 11.97 30.18 29.72
N VAL A 195 11.86 28.93 30.18
CA VAL A 195 10.99 28.37 31.24
C VAL A 195 11.22 28.95 32.64
N GLN A 196 10.15 29.37 33.34
CA GLN A 196 9.97 29.28 34.81
C GLN A 196 8.47 29.18 35.21
N ALA A 197 8.20 28.45 36.31
CA ALA A 197 6.87 28.16 36.89
C ALA A 197 6.72 28.81 38.29
N PRO A 198 5.58 28.69 39.01
CA PRO A 198 4.19 29.05 38.66
C PRO A 198 3.46 29.84 39.77
N ARG A 199 2.50 30.74 39.42
CA ARG A 199 1.11 30.82 39.98
C ARG A 199 0.36 32.14 39.66
N GLU A 200 -0.88 31.95 39.16
CA GLU A 200 -2.19 32.61 39.44
C GLU A 200 -2.25 34.12 39.79
N ALA A 201 -3.14 34.98 39.26
CA ALA A 201 -4.28 34.85 38.34
C ALA A 201 -4.73 36.21 37.72
N ARG A 202 -5.07 36.18 36.41
CA ARG A 202 -6.12 36.88 35.56
C ARG A 202 -6.29 38.43 35.52
N PRO A 203 -6.93 39.02 34.46
CA PRO A 203 -7.18 38.56 33.07
C PRO A 203 -6.95 39.62 31.94
N ARG A 204 -6.85 39.19 30.67
CA ARG A 204 -7.07 40.00 29.43
C ARG A 204 -7.86 39.18 28.41
N ARG A 205 -8.75 39.84 27.66
CA ARG A 205 -9.74 39.23 26.73
C ARG A 205 -9.08 38.23 25.76
N GLN A 206 -9.68 37.04 25.73
CA GLN A 206 -9.05 35.75 25.58
C GLN A 206 -9.80 34.99 24.47
N LYS A 207 -9.12 34.08 23.73
CA LYS A 207 -9.77 32.85 23.21
C LYS A 207 -10.79 32.40 24.26
N SER A 208 -12.01 32.03 23.85
CA SER A 208 -13.07 31.72 24.82
C SER A 208 -12.46 30.88 25.94
N LEU A 209 -12.50 31.43 27.15
CA LEU A 209 -11.80 30.87 28.31
C LEU A 209 -12.58 29.68 28.88
N ASP A 210 -13.64 29.28 28.18
CA ASP A 210 -14.61 28.29 28.57
C ASP A 210 -14.41 27.06 27.67
N PRO A 211 -13.72 26.03 28.18
CA PRO A 211 -13.54 24.76 27.49
C PRO A 211 -14.83 24.23 26.85
N LYS A 212 -15.98 24.47 27.50
CA LYS A 212 -17.29 23.99 27.05
C LYS A 212 -17.75 24.68 25.78
N GLU A 213 -17.49 25.98 25.63
CA GLU A 213 -17.91 26.74 24.46
C GLU A 213 -17.06 26.38 23.23
N ASP A 214 -15.76 26.15 23.43
CA ASP A 214 -14.85 25.62 22.40
C ASP A 214 -15.21 24.16 22.02
N PHE A 215 -15.60 23.33 23.00
CA PHE A 215 -16.07 21.96 22.74
C PHE A 215 -17.39 21.92 21.97
N MET A 216 -18.40 22.71 22.40
CA MET A 216 -19.67 22.84 21.68
C MET A 216 -19.49 23.38 20.26
N ARG A 217 -18.49 24.25 20.04
CA ARG A 217 -18.14 24.72 18.70
C ARG A 217 -17.54 23.61 17.83
N MET A 218 -16.68 22.76 18.40
CA MET A 218 -16.13 21.59 17.70
C MET A 218 -17.21 20.57 17.35
N LEU A 219 -18.14 20.30 18.28
CA LEU A 219 -19.31 19.47 18.01
C LEU A 219 -20.14 20.03 16.86
N ARG A 220 -20.49 21.32 16.88
CA ARG A 220 -21.25 21.97 15.79
C ARG A 220 -20.53 21.96 14.44
N LEU A 221 -19.20 22.02 14.42
CA LEU A 221 -18.41 21.93 13.18
C LEU A 221 -18.36 20.51 12.60
N SER A 222 -18.58 19.48 13.44
CA SER A 222 -18.67 18.10 12.96
C SER A 222 -19.92 17.86 12.10
N GLY A 223 -20.99 18.62 12.36
CA GLY A 223 -22.26 18.54 11.62
C GLY A 223 -22.98 17.20 11.81
N LEU A 224 -22.68 16.46 12.88
CA LEU A 224 -23.26 15.15 13.18
C LEU A 224 -24.58 15.32 13.93
N ASP A 225 -25.61 14.61 13.48
CA ASP A 225 -26.89 14.45 14.17
C ASP A 225 -26.88 13.18 15.04
N THR A 226 -27.99 12.87 15.71
CA THR A 226 -28.09 11.64 16.54
C THR A 226 -27.80 10.37 15.75
N ASP A 227 -28.19 10.29 14.48
CA ASP A 227 -27.95 9.12 13.62
C ASP A 227 -26.47 9.02 13.16
N GLY A 228 -25.76 10.14 13.06
CA GLY A 228 -24.34 10.23 12.70
C GLY A 228 -23.37 10.11 13.88
N MET A 229 -23.83 10.31 15.12
CA MET A 229 -22.99 10.31 16.32
C MET A 229 -22.83 8.91 16.93
N ALA A 230 -22.09 8.04 16.24
CA ALA A 230 -21.75 6.69 16.73
C ALA A 230 -20.91 6.71 18.03
N ASP A 231 -21.02 5.66 18.86
CA ASP A 231 -20.35 5.57 20.18
C ASP A 231 -18.84 5.83 20.12
N ASP A 232 -18.12 5.30 19.13
CA ASP A 232 -16.67 5.55 18.98
C ASP A 232 -16.35 7.02 18.66
N THR A 233 -17.25 7.69 17.94
CA THR A 233 -17.15 9.13 17.62
C THR A 233 -17.50 9.96 18.86
N ARG A 234 -18.53 9.53 19.60
CA ARG A 234 -18.92 10.09 20.89
C ARG A 234 -17.78 10.03 21.90
N ASP A 235 -17.12 8.90 22.01
CA ASP A 235 -15.93 8.70 22.83
C ASP A 235 -14.77 9.56 22.35
N ALA A 236 -14.56 9.68 21.03
CA ALA A 236 -13.52 10.56 20.49
C ALA A 236 -13.77 12.03 20.85
N PHE A 237 -15.03 12.49 20.83
CA PHE A 237 -15.38 13.84 21.25
C PHE A 237 -15.29 14.03 22.77
N VAL A 238 -15.73 13.07 23.57
CA VAL A 238 -15.56 13.10 25.03
C VAL A 238 -14.06 13.15 25.40
N ASN A 239 -13.23 12.35 24.75
CA ASN A 239 -11.77 12.41 24.91
C ASN A 239 -11.19 13.77 24.45
N MET A 240 -11.74 14.39 23.40
CA MET A 240 -11.37 15.75 23.00
C MET A 240 -11.82 16.81 24.03
N ALA A 241 -12.98 16.64 24.65
CA ALA A 241 -13.50 17.50 25.71
C ALA A 241 -12.63 17.41 26.98
N GLU A 242 -12.21 16.20 27.36
CA GLU A 242 -11.28 15.96 28.45
C GLU A 242 -9.91 16.61 28.21
N ASN A 243 -9.44 16.62 26.96
CA ASN A 243 -8.24 17.34 26.58
C ASN A 243 -8.40 18.87 26.64
N LEU A 244 -9.63 19.38 26.56
CA LEU A 244 -9.95 20.78 26.86
C LEU A 244 -10.17 21.04 28.35
N GLY A 245 -10.20 20.00 29.17
CA GLY A 245 -10.36 20.07 30.62
C GLY A 245 -11.80 19.99 31.12
N ILE A 246 -12.73 19.50 30.29
CA ILE A 246 -14.11 19.17 30.69
C ILE A 246 -14.12 17.71 31.18
N ASP A 247 -14.75 17.41 32.31
CA ASP A 247 -14.82 16.02 32.76
C ASP A 247 -15.71 15.17 31.85
N ALA A 248 -15.45 13.86 31.77
CA ALA A 248 -16.17 12.97 30.88
C ALA A 248 -17.70 13.00 31.05
N THR A 249 -18.20 13.12 32.28
CA THR A 249 -19.65 13.13 32.54
C THR A 249 -20.29 14.41 32.00
N GLU A 250 -19.64 15.54 32.24
CA GLU A 250 -20.07 16.84 31.76
C GLU A 250 -19.89 16.99 30.23
N ALA A 251 -18.88 16.34 29.66
CA ALA A 251 -18.68 16.26 28.22
C ALA A 251 -19.78 15.43 27.53
N GLU A 252 -20.19 14.31 28.14
CA GLU A 252 -21.33 13.51 27.67
C GLU A 252 -22.64 14.32 27.71
N GLU A 253 -22.89 15.06 28.79
CA GLU A 253 -24.07 15.95 28.88
C GLU A 253 -24.07 17.05 27.81
N LEU A 254 -22.89 17.60 27.47
CA LEU A 254 -22.75 18.60 26.39
C LEU A 254 -22.92 18.00 25.00
N VAL A 255 -22.47 16.76 24.78
CA VAL A 255 -22.75 16.03 23.54
C VAL A 255 -24.25 15.78 23.41
N ASP A 256 -24.94 15.34 24.47
CA ASP A 256 -26.40 15.15 24.44
C ASP A 256 -27.14 16.45 24.19
N LEU A 257 -26.71 17.55 24.83
CA LEU A 257 -27.28 18.87 24.61
C LEU A 257 -27.11 19.33 23.15
N TYR A 258 -25.94 19.07 22.54
CA TYR A 258 -25.70 19.36 21.13
C TYR A 258 -26.59 18.54 20.20
N LEU A 259 -26.71 17.24 20.44
CA LEU A 259 -27.52 16.33 19.62
C LEU A 259 -29.01 16.68 19.73
N GLU A 260 -29.50 17.03 20.92
CA GLU A 260 -30.86 17.55 21.08
C GLU A 260 -31.09 18.89 20.36
N GLU A 261 -30.09 19.79 20.33
CA GLU A 261 -30.15 21.04 19.56
C GLU A 261 -30.12 20.77 18.05
N ALA A 262 -29.30 19.83 17.59
CA ALA A 262 -29.16 19.44 16.19
C ALA A 262 -30.44 18.80 15.64
N ASP A 263 -31.06 17.92 16.42
CA ASP A 263 -32.33 17.26 16.07
C ASP A 263 -33.51 18.26 16.05
N LYS A 264 -33.53 19.23 16.98
CA LYS A 264 -34.54 20.32 16.97
C LYS A 264 -34.38 21.27 15.78
N MET A 265 -33.18 21.42 15.22
CA MET A 265 -32.97 22.19 13.99
C MET A 265 -33.39 21.44 12.71
N LEU A 266 -33.61 20.12 12.80
CA LEU A 266 -34.08 19.27 11.71
C LEU A 266 -35.61 19.14 11.65
N ASP A 267 -36.37 19.66 12.63
CA ASP A 267 -37.84 19.61 12.61
C ASP A 267 -38.53 20.88 13.19
N PRO A 268 -38.91 21.85 12.34
CA PRO A 268 -39.97 22.80 12.64
C PRO A 268 -41.26 22.37 11.91
N GLU A 269 -42.13 21.67 12.63
CA GLU A 269 -43.53 21.33 12.28
C GLU A 269 -43.76 20.23 11.22
N ALA A 270 -43.78 18.98 11.71
CA ALA A 270 -44.82 17.97 11.51
C ALA A 270 -45.90 18.22 10.42
N LEU A 271 -45.93 17.36 9.39
CA LEU A 271 -47.15 17.03 8.63
C LEU A 271 -47.15 15.55 8.16
N GLU A 272 -48.13 14.83 8.72
CA GLU A 272 -48.67 13.47 8.50
C GLU A 272 -48.32 12.57 7.28
N PRO A 273 -48.51 11.23 7.42
CA PRO A 273 -47.97 10.24 6.50
C PRO A 273 -48.90 10.03 5.29
N THR A 274 -48.38 10.26 4.08
CA THR A 274 -49.09 9.84 2.85
C THR A 274 -48.54 8.51 2.36
N ARG A 275 -49.30 7.43 2.59
CA ARG A 275 -49.15 6.14 1.90
C ARG A 275 -49.23 6.34 0.39
N VAL A 276 -48.20 5.89 -0.34
CA VAL A 276 -48.30 5.64 -1.78
C VAL A 276 -48.00 4.16 -2.04
N THR A 277 -49.07 3.41 -2.33
CA THR A 277 -49.04 2.08 -2.91
C THR A 277 -48.47 2.12 -4.32
N VAL A 278 -47.41 1.36 -4.59
CA VAL A 278 -46.96 1.08 -5.96
C VAL A 278 -47.41 -0.33 -6.37
N VAL A 279 -48.24 -0.33 -7.41
CA VAL A 279 -48.86 -1.47 -8.07
C VAL A 279 -47.82 -2.24 -8.89
N HIS A 280 -47.76 -3.56 -8.72
CA HIS A 280 -47.01 -4.44 -9.61
C HIS A 280 -47.69 -4.54 -10.98
N GLN A 281 -46.93 -4.36 -12.06
CA GLN A 281 -47.25 -4.97 -13.37
C GLN A 281 -46.05 -5.72 -13.94
N PRO A 282 -46.26 -6.91 -14.54
CA PRO A 282 -45.17 -7.73 -15.06
C PRO A 282 -44.82 -7.36 -16.50
N ILE A 283 -43.54 -7.16 -16.78
CA ILE A 283 -43.02 -7.10 -18.15
C ILE A 283 -42.60 -8.51 -18.56
N LYS A 284 -43.34 -9.12 -19.49
CA LYS A 284 -42.91 -10.28 -20.26
C LYS A 284 -41.93 -9.81 -21.33
N ALA A 285 -40.69 -10.29 -21.30
CA ALA A 285 -39.79 -10.25 -22.44
C ALA A 285 -39.32 -11.66 -22.77
N ALA A 286 -39.65 -12.10 -23.99
CA ALA A 286 -39.27 -13.38 -24.55
C ALA A 286 -37.77 -13.40 -24.87
N ILE A 287 -37.08 -14.45 -24.44
CA ILE A 287 -35.67 -14.69 -24.75
C ILE A 287 -35.61 -15.90 -25.69
N ASN A 288 -35.29 -15.65 -26.96
CA ASN A 288 -35.01 -16.72 -27.93
C ASN A 288 -33.66 -17.37 -27.56
N GLY A 289 -33.71 -18.68 -27.37
CA GLY A 289 -32.57 -19.49 -26.94
C GLY A 289 -31.53 -19.69 -28.04
N HIS A 290 -30.27 -19.61 -27.64
CA HIS A 290 -29.17 -20.42 -28.17
C HIS A 290 -28.33 -20.87 -26.98
N ALA A 291 -28.46 -22.15 -26.62
CA ALA A 291 -27.75 -22.76 -25.51
C ALA A 291 -26.30 -23.05 -25.90
N ALA A 292 -25.35 -22.47 -25.16
CA ALA A 292 -23.98 -22.96 -25.12
C ALA A 292 -23.92 -24.26 -24.28
N PRO A 293 -23.05 -25.23 -24.60
CA PRO A 293 -23.05 -26.54 -23.96
C PRO A 293 -22.66 -26.45 -22.49
N VAL A 294 -23.48 -27.04 -21.64
CA VAL A 294 -23.30 -27.16 -20.18
C VAL A 294 -22.11 -28.08 -19.91
N ALA A 295 -21.04 -27.52 -19.34
CA ALA A 295 -19.94 -28.31 -18.77
C ALA A 295 -20.48 -29.16 -17.61
N ALA A 296 -20.02 -30.42 -17.55
CA ALA A 296 -20.42 -31.38 -16.51
C ALA A 296 -20.19 -30.84 -15.09
N PRO A 297 -20.97 -31.29 -14.08
CA PRO A 297 -20.83 -30.82 -12.72
C PRO A 297 -19.46 -31.20 -12.16
N VAL A 298 -18.68 -30.20 -11.75
CA VAL A 298 -17.47 -30.40 -10.96
C VAL A 298 -17.90 -31.02 -9.64
N ALA A 299 -17.32 -32.17 -9.27
CA ALA A 299 -17.59 -32.82 -7.99
C ALA A 299 -17.35 -31.84 -6.83
N ALA A 300 -18.18 -31.89 -5.79
CA ALA A 300 -18.00 -31.08 -4.60
C ALA A 300 -16.57 -31.30 -4.03
N PRO A 301 -15.82 -30.23 -3.71
CA PRO A 301 -14.47 -30.37 -3.18
C PRO A 301 -14.51 -31.20 -1.90
N ASN A 302 -13.60 -32.16 -1.78
CA ASN A 302 -13.38 -32.97 -0.58
C ASN A 302 -12.07 -32.49 0.06
N PRO A 303 -12.13 -31.57 1.06
CA PRO A 303 -10.94 -30.97 1.65
C PRO A 303 -9.98 -32.00 2.27
N ASP A 304 -10.51 -33.11 2.80
CA ASP A 304 -9.70 -34.15 3.43
C ASP A 304 -8.91 -34.97 2.40
N ALA A 305 -9.54 -35.28 1.26
CA ALA A 305 -8.86 -35.94 0.15
C ALA A 305 -7.82 -35.03 -0.52
N ASP A 306 -8.12 -33.73 -0.65
CA ASP A 306 -7.17 -32.76 -1.20
C ASP A 306 -5.96 -32.56 -0.29
N ARG A 307 -6.15 -32.49 1.03
CA ARG A 307 -5.04 -32.42 2.00
C ARG A 307 -4.11 -33.64 1.96
N GLN A 308 -4.63 -34.82 1.61
CA GLN A 308 -3.80 -36.01 1.42
C GLN A 308 -3.01 -35.99 0.11
N ARG A 309 -3.55 -35.32 -0.92
CA ARG A 309 -2.95 -35.27 -2.26
C ARG A 309 -1.95 -34.14 -2.43
N PHE A 310 -2.16 -33.02 -1.75
CA PHE A 310 -1.34 -31.82 -1.82
C PHE A 310 -0.64 -31.60 -0.48
N ALA A 311 0.56 -32.16 -0.35
CA ALA A 311 1.37 -32.00 0.85
C ALA A 311 1.95 -30.58 0.94
N ASN A 312 2.06 -30.07 2.17
CA ASN A 312 2.86 -28.86 2.46
C ASN A 312 4.28 -29.06 1.93
N TYR A 313 4.90 -27.99 1.43
CA TYR A 313 6.27 -28.04 0.93
C TYR A 313 7.14 -26.93 1.52
N VAL A 314 8.46 -27.11 1.47
CA VAL A 314 9.42 -26.06 1.84
C VAL A 314 9.99 -25.47 0.56
N ASN A 315 9.94 -24.15 0.43
CA ASN A 315 10.47 -23.47 -0.75
C ASN A 315 12.01 -23.34 -0.69
N SER A 316 12.63 -22.77 -1.72
CA SER A 316 14.10 -22.63 -1.81
C SER A 316 14.71 -21.64 -0.80
N LEU A 317 13.88 -20.92 -0.04
CA LEU A 317 14.28 -20.00 1.02
C LEU A 317 14.19 -20.63 2.41
N GLY A 318 13.56 -21.81 2.54
CA GLY A 318 13.30 -22.47 3.81
C GLY A 318 11.91 -22.20 4.39
N ASP A 319 11.08 -21.40 3.71
CA ASP A 319 9.71 -21.10 4.12
C ASP A 319 8.78 -22.28 3.88
N GLN A 320 7.88 -22.53 4.83
CA GLN A 320 6.91 -23.62 4.77
C GLN A 320 5.62 -23.13 4.10
N MET A 321 5.30 -23.71 2.95
CA MET A 321 4.11 -23.39 2.17
C MET A 321 3.01 -24.41 2.48
N PHE A 322 1.95 -23.95 3.13
CA PHE A 322 0.83 -24.77 3.59
C PHE A 322 -0.27 -24.84 2.54
N PHE A 323 -0.78 -26.05 2.29
CA PHE A 323 -1.86 -26.27 1.35
C PHE A 323 -3.18 -25.76 1.91
N ILE A 324 -3.85 -24.90 1.14
CA ILE A 324 -5.18 -24.37 1.42
C ILE A 324 -6.16 -24.96 0.39
N PRO A 325 -7.12 -25.80 0.81
CA PRO A 325 -8.05 -26.46 -0.11
C PRO A 325 -8.98 -25.44 -0.78
N SER A 326 -9.59 -25.84 -1.89
CA SER A 326 -10.69 -25.06 -2.44
C SER A 326 -11.88 -25.12 -1.49
N GLY A 327 -12.66 -24.04 -1.47
CA GLY A 327 -13.77 -23.96 -0.56
C GLY A 327 -14.61 -22.72 -0.76
N GLU A 328 -15.72 -22.73 -0.06
CA GLU A 328 -16.66 -21.63 -0.01
C GLU A 328 -16.73 -21.11 1.42
N PHE A 329 -16.66 -19.81 1.59
CA PHE A 329 -16.78 -19.17 2.90
C PHE A 329 -17.52 -17.85 2.80
N ILE A 330 -17.93 -17.35 3.96
CA ILE A 330 -18.53 -16.02 4.10
C ILE A 330 -17.42 -15.06 4.49
N MET A 331 -17.14 -14.10 3.61
CA MET A 331 -16.20 -13.01 3.80
C MET A 331 -16.89 -11.82 4.47
N GLY A 332 -16.20 -11.17 5.40
CA GLY A 332 -16.75 -10.08 6.21
C GLY A 332 -17.46 -10.58 7.48
N SER A 333 -18.05 -9.64 8.22
CA SER A 333 -18.76 -9.93 9.48
C SER A 333 -19.88 -8.92 9.72
N ASP A 334 -21.01 -9.40 10.24
CA ASP A 334 -22.16 -8.61 10.71
C ASP A 334 -22.20 -8.49 12.24
N ALA A 335 -21.21 -9.03 12.95
CA ALA A 335 -21.11 -8.93 14.40
C ALA A 335 -21.08 -7.46 14.86
N ALA A 336 -21.61 -7.20 16.05
CA ALA A 336 -21.76 -5.85 16.60
C ALA A 336 -20.43 -5.10 16.68
N ASP A 337 -19.33 -5.80 16.92
CA ASP A 337 -17.99 -5.21 17.02
C ASP A 337 -17.27 -5.08 15.67
N SER A 338 -17.88 -5.50 14.56
CA SER A 338 -17.29 -5.44 13.21
C SER A 338 -17.43 -4.04 12.61
N GLY A 339 -16.32 -3.50 12.09
CA GLY A 339 -16.30 -2.17 11.48
C GLY A 339 -17.16 -2.07 10.20
N PRO A 340 -17.51 -0.85 9.76
CA PRO A 340 -18.38 -0.64 8.61
C PRO A 340 -17.79 -1.18 7.30
N THR A 341 -16.46 -1.23 7.20
CA THR A 341 -15.76 -1.74 6.01
C THR A 341 -15.72 -3.27 5.93
N GLU A 342 -16.05 -3.96 7.03
CA GLU A 342 -16.13 -5.42 7.13
C GLU A 342 -17.48 -5.97 6.62
N ARG A 343 -18.38 -5.08 6.20
CA ARG A 343 -19.76 -5.34 5.78
C ARG A 343 -20.00 -4.95 4.32
N PRO A 344 -21.01 -5.53 3.65
CA PRO A 344 -21.83 -6.66 4.10
C PRO A 344 -21.14 -8.02 3.93
N LEU A 345 -21.70 -9.05 4.56
CA LEU A 345 -21.31 -10.45 4.34
C LEU A 345 -21.33 -10.78 2.85
N THR A 346 -20.25 -11.36 2.35
CA THR A 346 -20.07 -11.68 0.94
C THR A 346 -19.70 -13.15 0.78
N LYS A 347 -20.49 -13.88 0.00
CA LYS A 347 -20.21 -15.29 -0.31
C LYS A 347 -19.02 -15.39 -1.29
N VAL A 348 -17.97 -16.10 -0.93
CA VAL A 348 -16.77 -16.24 -1.78
C VAL A 348 -16.41 -17.71 -1.97
N THR A 349 -16.16 -18.10 -3.21
CA THR A 349 -15.59 -19.41 -3.56
C THR A 349 -14.15 -19.23 -4.02
N LEU A 350 -13.22 -19.98 -3.41
CA LEU A 350 -11.80 -19.97 -3.75
C LEU A 350 -11.36 -21.32 -4.31
N SER A 351 -10.50 -21.27 -5.32
CA SER A 351 -9.69 -22.40 -5.76
C SER A 351 -8.61 -22.71 -4.73
N LYS A 352 -8.08 -23.93 -4.76
CA LYS A 352 -6.95 -24.35 -3.92
C LYS A 352 -5.67 -23.54 -4.23
N PHE A 353 -4.87 -23.28 -3.21
CA PHE A 353 -3.58 -22.58 -3.32
C PHE A 353 -2.66 -22.98 -2.16
N TYR A 354 -1.41 -22.53 -2.17
CA TYR A 354 -0.52 -22.61 -1.01
C TYR A 354 -0.32 -21.23 -0.39
N MET A 355 -0.22 -21.15 0.93
CA MET A 355 0.09 -19.92 1.68
C MET A 355 1.33 -20.14 2.55
N SER A 356 2.23 -19.16 2.65
CA SER A 356 3.35 -19.24 3.59
C SER A 356 2.82 -19.34 5.02
N ARG A 357 3.38 -20.28 5.80
CA ARG A 357 3.00 -20.51 7.20
C ARG A 357 3.19 -19.24 8.02
N HIS A 358 4.25 -18.50 7.72
CA HIS A 358 4.63 -17.28 8.40
C HIS A 358 4.63 -16.08 7.45
N LEU A 359 4.74 -14.89 8.05
CA LEU A 359 5.17 -13.68 7.37
C LEU A 359 6.57 -13.87 6.78
N ILE A 360 6.87 -13.18 5.68
CA ILE A 360 8.24 -13.16 5.14
C ILE A 360 9.18 -12.52 6.16
N THR A 361 10.27 -13.19 6.47
CA THR A 361 11.26 -12.77 7.46
C THR A 361 12.32 -11.86 6.85
N ASN A 362 13.06 -11.14 7.71
CA ASN A 362 14.22 -10.34 7.28
C ASN A 362 15.24 -11.19 6.50
N ALA A 363 15.56 -12.39 6.98
CA ALA A 363 16.54 -13.26 6.32
C ALA A 363 16.10 -13.73 4.92
N GLU A 364 14.80 -14.01 4.74
CA GLU A 364 14.25 -14.40 3.44
C GLU A 364 14.23 -13.22 2.47
N TYR A 365 13.76 -12.06 2.93
CA TYR A 365 13.72 -10.85 2.12
C TYR A 365 15.12 -10.39 1.69
N GLU A 366 16.12 -10.55 2.56
CA GLU A 366 17.51 -10.18 2.25
C GLU A 366 18.19 -11.11 1.22
N GLN A 367 17.62 -12.28 0.91
CA GLN A 367 18.05 -13.04 -0.26
C GLN A 367 17.62 -12.38 -1.58
N PHE A 368 16.53 -11.60 -1.56
CA PHE A 368 16.06 -10.80 -2.67
C PHE A 368 16.76 -9.43 -2.72
N ASP A 369 16.78 -8.72 -1.60
CA ASP A 369 17.44 -7.42 -1.44
C ASP A 369 18.36 -7.41 -0.21
N PRO A 370 19.65 -7.77 -0.37
CA PRO A 370 20.62 -7.76 0.72
C PRO A 370 20.82 -6.38 1.38
N SER A 371 20.45 -5.28 0.71
CA SER A 371 20.59 -3.94 1.27
C SER A 371 19.55 -3.63 2.35
N HIS A 372 18.45 -4.39 2.37
CA HIS A 372 17.35 -4.22 3.34
C HIS A 372 17.77 -4.48 4.78
N GLY A 373 18.88 -5.19 5.02
CA GLY A 373 19.44 -5.37 6.37
C GLY A 373 19.72 -4.05 7.10
N ARG A 374 19.91 -2.94 6.37
CA ARG A 374 20.08 -1.59 6.95
C ARG A 374 18.78 -0.91 7.37
N LYS A 375 17.64 -1.43 6.90
CA LYS A 375 16.28 -0.93 7.15
C LYS A 375 15.53 -1.76 8.18
N ARG A 376 16.13 -2.81 8.76
CA ARG A 376 15.51 -3.59 9.82
C ARG A 376 15.05 -2.67 10.95
N ALA A 377 13.90 -2.98 11.53
CA ALA A 377 13.48 -2.33 12.77
C ALA A 377 14.56 -2.52 13.86
N PRO A 378 14.79 -1.53 14.74
CA PRO A 378 15.76 -1.66 15.82
C PRO A 378 15.53 -2.95 16.65
N GLY A 379 16.58 -3.73 16.89
CA GLY A 379 16.47 -4.98 17.64
C GLY A 379 15.87 -6.17 16.87
N ALA A 380 15.37 -5.97 15.64
CA ALA A 380 14.81 -7.06 14.83
C ALA A 380 15.90 -7.99 14.27
N GLY A 381 15.80 -9.27 14.61
CA GLY A 381 16.67 -10.33 14.12
C GLY A 381 16.21 -10.95 12.78
N ASP A 382 16.93 -11.99 12.35
CA ASP A 382 16.72 -12.69 11.09
C ASP A 382 15.31 -13.28 10.92
N ARG A 383 14.74 -13.80 12.01
CA ARG A 383 13.40 -14.41 12.01
C ARG A 383 12.26 -13.44 12.29
N HIS A 384 12.52 -12.15 12.46
CA HIS A 384 11.43 -11.17 12.59
C HIS A 384 10.81 -10.92 11.20
N PRO A 385 9.51 -10.60 11.14
CA PRO A 385 8.88 -10.25 9.88
C PRO A 385 9.56 -9.03 9.26
N VAL A 386 9.72 -9.06 7.94
CA VAL A 386 10.23 -7.91 7.20
C VAL A 386 9.20 -6.79 7.22
N VAL A 387 9.65 -5.59 7.58
CA VAL A 387 8.86 -4.36 7.63
C VAL A 387 9.59 -3.25 6.86
N TYR A 388 8.97 -2.07 6.73
CA TYR A 388 9.42 -1.00 5.84
C TYR A 388 9.50 -1.45 4.36
N VAL A 389 8.54 -2.30 3.97
CA VAL A 389 8.38 -2.78 2.60
C VAL A 389 7.03 -2.30 2.09
N SER A 390 7.04 -1.61 0.95
CA SER A 390 5.83 -1.20 0.25
C SER A 390 5.18 -2.36 -0.50
N SER A 391 3.89 -2.23 -0.84
CA SER A 391 3.20 -3.26 -1.63
C SER A 391 3.89 -3.52 -2.98
N LEU A 392 4.48 -2.48 -3.58
CA LEU A 392 5.20 -2.58 -4.84
C LEU A 392 6.49 -3.39 -4.71
N GLU A 393 7.23 -3.22 -3.61
CA GLU A 393 8.43 -4.01 -3.30
C GLU A 393 8.08 -5.46 -2.98
N ALA A 394 7.01 -5.70 -2.22
CA ALA A 394 6.51 -7.04 -1.93
C ALA A 394 6.09 -7.80 -3.20
N ILE A 395 5.47 -7.12 -4.17
CA ILE A 395 5.15 -7.70 -5.49
C ILE A 395 6.45 -8.07 -6.25
N LYS A 396 7.48 -7.22 -6.21
CA LYS A 396 8.79 -7.53 -6.84
C LYS A 396 9.44 -8.76 -6.20
N TYR A 397 9.39 -8.88 -4.87
CA TYR A 397 9.86 -10.08 -4.16
C TYR A 397 9.14 -11.34 -4.66
N CYS A 398 7.81 -11.30 -4.79
CA CYS A 398 7.02 -12.41 -5.31
C CYS A 398 7.41 -12.78 -6.76
N GLN A 399 7.63 -11.78 -7.62
CA GLN A 399 8.05 -11.98 -9.01
C GLN A 399 9.46 -12.60 -9.10
N TRP A 400 10.38 -12.14 -8.26
CA TRP A 400 11.72 -12.71 -8.15
C TRP A 400 11.67 -14.17 -7.72
N LEU A 401 10.92 -14.49 -6.66
CA LEU A 401 10.78 -15.87 -6.18
C LEU A 401 10.11 -16.76 -7.22
N SER A 402 9.10 -16.22 -7.91
CA SER A 402 8.43 -16.92 -9.02
C SER A 402 9.40 -17.31 -10.13
N THR A 403 10.28 -16.38 -10.51
CA THR A 403 11.30 -16.62 -11.54
C THR A 403 12.33 -17.63 -11.08
N ARG A 404 12.78 -17.52 -9.81
CA ARG A 404 13.76 -18.40 -9.20
C ARG A 404 13.29 -19.85 -9.14
N GLU A 405 12.03 -20.07 -8.75
CA GLU A 405 11.49 -21.42 -8.53
C GLU A 405 10.63 -21.96 -9.67
N ARG A 406 10.33 -21.15 -10.68
CA ARG A 406 9.39 -21.47 -11.77
C ARG A 406 8.01 -21.86 -11.25
N LYS A 407 7.58 -21.24 -10.16
CA LYS A 407 6.25 -21.35 -9.56
C LYS A 407 5.61 -19.96 -9.56
N LYS A 408 4.29 -19.87 -9.43
CA LYS A 408 3.59 -18.59 -9.48
C LYS A 408 3.31 -18.07 -8.07
N TYR A 409 4.27 -17.33 -7.52
CA TYR A 409 4.15 -16.63 -6.23
C TYR A 409 3.57 -15.23 -6.40
N ARG A 410 2.77 -14.81 -5.44
CA ARG A 410 2.15 -13.48 -5.37
C ARG A 410 1.75 -13.13 -3.94
N LEU A 411 1.36 -11.88 -3.72
CA LEU A 411 0.60 -11.51 -2.53
C LEU A 411 -0.75 -12.26 -2.52
N PRO A 412 -1.27 -12.64 -1.33
CA PRO A 412 -2.62 -13.16 -1.22
C PRO A 412 -3.62 -12.11 -1.72
N THR A 413 -4.72 -12.56 -2.32
CA THR A 413 -5.88 -11.68 -2.42
C THR A 413 -6.45 -11.45 -1.03
N GLU A 414 -7.21 -10.38 -0.85
CA GLU A 414 -7.87 -10.09 0.41
C GLU A 414 -8.76 -11.28 0.86
N ALA A 415 -9.47 -11.89 -0.09
CA ALA A 415 -10.31 -13.04 0.19
C ALA A 415 -9.51 -14.29 0.56
N GLU A 416 -8.38 -14.54 -0.09
CA GLU A 416 -7.49 -15.67 0.25
C GLU A 416 -6.87 -15.50 1.63
N TRP A 417 -6.48 -14.26 1.97
CA TRP A 417 -5.96 -13.94 3.29
C TRP A 417 -7.01 -14.25 4.36
N GLU A 418 -8.23 -13.75 4.19
CA GLU A 418 -9.31 -13.98 5.16
C GLU A 418 -9.71 -15.45 5.25
N TYR A 419 -9.79 -16.14 4.11
CA TYR A 419 -10.03 -17.58 4.10
C TYR A 419 -8.93 -18.34 4.84
N GLY A 420 -7.66 -18.02 4.58
CA GLY A 420 -6.52 -18.60 5.26
C GLY A 420 -6.53 -18.39 6.78
N ALA A 421 -7.07 -17.25 7.24
CA ALA A 421 -7.22 -16.92 8.65
C ALA A 421 -8.41 -17.64 9.29
N ARG A 422 -9.58 -17.65 8.63
CA ARG A 422 -10.86 -18.03 9.25
C ARG A 422 -11.30 -19.44 8.96
N GLY A 423 -10.88 -20.03 7.84
CA GLY A 423 -11.48 -21.25 7.31
C GLY A 423 -12.91 -21.06 6.82
N THR A 424 -13.68 -22.14 6.83
CA THR A 424 -15.09 -22.18 6.38
C THR A 424 -16.09 -22.04 7.53
N ASP A 425 -15.62 -22.09 8.78
CA ASP A 425 -16.43 -22.07 10.00
C ASP A 425 -16.62 -20.65 10.60
N GLY A 426 -16.17 -19.61 9.90
CA GLY A 426 -16.51 -18.22 10.20
C GLY A 426 -15.86 -17.67 11.47
N ARG A 427 -14.64 -18.10 11.79
CA ARG A 427 -13.96 -17.71 13.05
C ARG A 427 -13.66 -16.22 13.16
N LYS A 428 -13.89 -15.64 14.32
CA LYS A 428 -13.57 -14.24 14.64
C LYS A 428 -12.06 -13.97 14.60
N TYR A 429 -11.27 -14.87 15.18
CA TYR A 429 -9.81 -14.86 15.16
C TYR A 429 -9.28 -16.17 14.55
N PRO A 430 -8.02 -16.23 14.10
CA PRO A 430 -7.48 -17.47 13.52
C PRO A 430 -7.60 -18.70 14.42
N TRP A 431 -7.33 -18.53 15.72
CA TRP A 431 -7.44 -19.58 16.75
C TRP A 431 -8.88 -19.92 17.18
N GLY A 432 -9.88 -19.12 16.78
CA GLY A 432 -11.28 -19.36 17.13
C GLY A 432 -12.04 -18.10 17.56
N ASN A 433 -13.11 -18.30 18.33
CA ASN A 433 -14.04 -17.23 18.73
C ASN A 433 -13.87 -16.77 20.18
N HIS A 434 -12.86 -17.30 20.88
CA HIS A 434 -12.60 -16.96 22.28
C HIS A 434 -11.56 -15.85 22.38
N GLU A 435 -11.63 -15.15 23.51
CA GLU A 435 -10.92 -13.90 23.76
C GLU A 435 -9.78 -14.07 24.78
N HIS A 436 -9.14 -15.24 24.86
CA HIS A 436 -7.90 -15.42 25.61
C HIS A 436 -6.73 -15.09 24.67
N ARG A 437 -5.76 -14.26 25.10
CA ARG A 437 -5.07 -13.38 24.14
C ARG A 437 -3.54 -13.33 24.24
N GLY A 438 -2.96 -13.23 25.44
CA GLY A 438 -1.54 -12.87 25.59
C GLY A 438 -0.55 -13.93 25.08
N ASP A 439 -0.98 -15.18 24.92
CA ASP A 439 -0.16 -16.31 24.45
C ASP A 439 -0.53 -16.78 23.03
N LEU A 440 -1.48 -16.12 22.36
CA LEU A 440 -1.97 -16.50 21.03
C LEU A 440 -1.55 -15.53 19.92
N ALA A 441 -1.15 -14.30 20.24
CA ALA A 441 -0.70 -13.32 19.26
C ALA A 441 0.21 -12.28 19.89
N ASN A 442 1.04 -11.63 19.07
CA ASN A 442 1.77 -10.42 19.46
C ASN A 442 0.92 -9.18 19.19
N PHE A 443 0.53 -8.45 20.24
CA PHE A 443 -0.22 -7.20 20.14
C PHE A 443 -0.20 -6.39 21.45
N ALA A 444 -0.03 -5.08 21.32
CA ALA A 444 -0.21 -4.08 22.38
C ALA A 444 0.41 -4.46 23.75
N ASP A 445 1.56 -5.15 23.74
CA ASP A 445 2.24 -5.60 24.96
C ASP A 445 2.41 -4.45 25.96
N ARG A 446 2.26 -4.75 27.26
CA ARG A 446 2.37 -3.77 28.35
C ARG A 446 3.70 -3.02 28.41
N ASN A 447 4.75 -3.58 27.81
CA ASN A 447 6.09 -2.98 27.78
C ASN A 447 6.32 -2.15 26.50
N THR A 448 5.33 -2.04 25.62
CA THR A 448 5.37 -1.10 24.48
C THR A 448 5.35 0.34 24.98
N VAL A 449 5.84 1.27 24.15
CA VAL A 449 5.92 2.70 24.49
C VAL A 449 4.62 3.47 24.22
N PHE A 450 3.59 2.81 23.67
CA PHE A 450 2.37 3.49 23.27
C PHE A 450 1.43 3.69 24.46
N ALA A 451 0.73 4.83 24.48
CA ALA A 451 -0.22 5.16 25.53
C ALA A 451 -1.40 4.16 25.61
N TRP A 452 -1.69 3.45 24.52
CA TRP A 452 -2.77 2.46 24.42
C TRP A 452 -2.29 1.01 24.59
N SER A 453 -1.08 0.79 25.09
CA SER A 453 -0.63 -0.56 25.51
C SER A 453 -1.66 -1.20 26.44
N ASP A 454 -1.91 -2.48 26.28
CA ASP A 454 -2.76 -3.24 27.20
C ASP A 454 -1.92 -3.69 28.40
N ARG A 455 -2.22 -3.13 29.58
CA ARG A 455 -1.43 -3.40 30.80
C ARG A 455 -1.59 -4.84 31.30
N GLU A 456 -2.61 -5.55 30.85
CA GLU A 456 -2.88 -6.94 31.23
C GLU A 456 -2.19 -7.93 30.29
N ILE A 457 -1.76 -7.48 29.10
CA ILE A 457 -1.10 -8.31 28.10
C ILE A 457 0.42 -8.23 28.25
N ASN A 458 1.04 -9.39 28.43
CA ASN A 458 2.49 -9.55 28.41
C ASN A 458 2.83 -10.72 27.50
N ASP A 459 2.92 -10.45 26.20
CA ASP A 459 3.30 -11.42 25.18
C ASP A 459 4.84 -11.58 25.11
N GLY A 460 5.58 -10.70 25.78
CA GLY A 460 7.04 -10.73 25.90
C GLY A 460 7.77 -9.97 24.80
N TYR A 461 7.05 -9.32 23.90
CA TYR A 461 7.57 -8.60 22.75
C TYR A 461 7.02 -7.17 22.69
N PRO A 462 7.78 -6.16 23.15
CA PRO A 462 7.36 -4.75 23.04
C PRO A 462 7.35 -4.21 21.59
N GLU A 463 7.83 -5.00 20.63
CA GLU A 463 7.80 -4.74 19.18
C GLU A 463 7.41 -6.03 18.46
N SER A 464 7.70 -6.17 17.15
CA SER A 464 7.45 -7.42 16.44
C SER A 464 8.16 -8.61 17.09
N SER A 465 7.57 -9.80 16.95
CA SER A 465 8.14 -11.04 17.46
C SER A 465 8.78 -11.85 16.34
N PRO A 466 9.76 -12.72 16.63
CA PRO A 466 10.19 -13.74 15.68
C PRO A 466 8.99 -14.57 15.23
N VAL A 467 8.87 -14.84 13.93
CA VAL A 467 7.78 -15.68 13.40
C VAL A 467 7.74 -17.03 14.10
N GLY A 468 6.52 -17.53 14.32
CA GLY A 468 6.25 -18.78 15.03
C GLY A 468 6.48 -18.74 16.55
N ALA A 469 6.52 -17.54 17.15
CA ALA A 469 6.49 -17.38 18.60
C ALA A 469 5.12 -17.78 19.21
N PHE A 470 4.05 -17.72 18.42
CA PHE A 470 2.65 -17.95 18.85
C PHE A 470 1.99 -19.12 18.10
N PRO A 471 2.49 -20.36 18.23
CA PRO A 471 1.98 -21.51 17.45
C PRO A 471 0.53 -21.89 17.82
N PHE A 472 0.06 -21.56 19.01
CA PHE A 472 -1.33 -21.78 19.42
C PHE A 472 -2.32 -20.76 18.83
N GLY A 473 -1.79 -19.66 18.26
CA GLY A 473 -2.55 -18.67 17.51
C GLY A 473 -2.87 -19.08 16.06
N ALA A 474 -2.47 -20.28 15.65
CA ALA A 474 -2.60 -20.71 14.25
C ALA A 474 -4.06 -20.80 13.78
N SER A 475 -4.25 -20.53 12.49
CA SER A 475 -5.52 -20.67 11.80
C SER A 475 -5.98 -22.15 11.72
N PRO A 476 -7.23 -22.46 11.32
CA PRO A 476 -7.66 -23.86 11.09
C PRO A 476 -6.88 -24.58 9.99
N PHE A 477 -6.10 -23.85 9.18
CA PHE A 477 -5.18 -24.42 8.20
C PHE A 477 -3.74 -24.57 8.73
N GLY A 478 -3.47 -24.15 9.96
CA GLY A 478 -2.14 -24.18 10.59
C GLY A 478 -1.25 -23.00 10.22
N VAL A 479 -1.80 -21.97 9.58
CA VAL A 479 -1.06 -20.75 9.24
C VAL A 479 -0.95 -19.86 10.47
N GLU A 480 0.26 -19.43 10.81
CA GLU A 480 0.57 -18.68 12.03
C GLU A 480 0.68 -17.18 11.75
N ASP A 481 0.65 -16.41 12.83
CA ASP A 481 0.76 -14.95 12.82
C ASP A 481 -0.27 -14.27 11.89
N MET A 482 -1.42 -14.91 11.63
CA MET A 482 -2.54 -14.34 10.87
C MET A 482 -3.27 -13.24 11.65
N ALA A 483 -2.92 -13.04 12.92
CA ALA A 483 -3.43 -11.98 13.78
C ALA A 483 -2.27 -11.46 14.65
N GLY A 484 -2.03 -10.16 14.59
CA GLY A 484 -0.94 -9.48 15.31
C GLY A 484 0.38 -9.55 14.56
N ASN A 485 1.48 -9.35 15.29
CA ASN A 485 2.83 -9.18 14.74
C ASN A 485 2.92 -7.99 13.76
N VAL A 486 2.59 -8.11 12.48
CA VAL A 486 2.58 -6.95 11.56
C VAL A 486 1.39 -7.00 10.62
N TRP A 487 0.91 -5.83 10.21
CA TRP A 487 -0.07 -5.72 9.13
C TRP A 487 0.49 -6.34 7.85
N GLU A 488 -0.39 -6.87 7.01
CA GLU A 488 0.02 -7.57 5.81
C GLU A 488 -0.59 -6.99 4.55
N TRP A 489 0.27 -6.66 3.58
CA TRP A 489 -0.17 -6.27 2.24
C TRP A 489 -0.93 -7.40 1.54
N CYS A 490 -2.13 -7.10 1.04
CA CYS A 490 -2.86 -7.93 0.09
C CYS A 490 -2.71 -7.38 -1.35
N LEU A 491 -3.00 -8.23 -2.32
CA LEU A 491 -2.95 -7.88 -3.74
C LEU A 491 -4.02 -6.83 -4.11
N ASP A 492 -5.18 -6.88 -3.48
CA ASP A 492 -6.36 -6.09 -3.84
C ASP A 492 -6.16 -4.60 -3.61
N PHE A 493 -6.72 -3.79 -4.52
CA PHE A 493 -7.03 -2.40 -4.20
C PHE A 493 -8.27 -2.36 -3.30
N PHE A 494 -8.28 -1.43 -2.34
CA PHE A 494 -9.34 -1.31 -1.35
C PHE A 494 -10.66 -0.85 -1.98
N GLU A 495 -11.69 -1.67 -1.84
CA GLU A 495 -13.07 -1.32 -2.18
C GLU A 495 -14.06 -1.74 -1.07
N PRO A 496 -15.19 -1.03 -0.91
CA PRO A 496 -16.28 -1.50 -0.07
C PRO A 496 -16.82 -2.85 -0.55
N TYR A 497 -17.24 -3.71 0.37
CA TYR A 497 -17.94 -4.94 -0.03
C TYR A 497 -19.31 -4.59 -0.62
N ARG A 498 -19.73 -5.38 -1.62
CA ARG A 498 -21.01 -5.19 -2.31
C ARG A 498 -22.04 -6.27 -1.97
N GLY A 499 -21.66 -7.30 -1.20
CA GLY A 499 -22.54 -8.42 -0.86
C GLY A 499 -22.85 -9.35 -2.04
N ILE A 500 -22.14 -9.21 -3.16
CA ILE A 500 -22.34 -10.01 -4.36
C ILE A 500 -21.38 -11.19 -4.32
N ALA A 501 -21.89 -12.40 -4.55
CA ALA A 501 -21.08 -13.60 -4.56
C ALA A 501 -19.92 -13.51 -5.58
N LYS A 502 -18.71 -13.91 -5.18
CA LYS A 502 -17.51 -13.85 -6.03
C LYS A 502 -16.81 -15.21 -6.08
N VAL A 503 -16.17 -15.51 -7.22
CA VAL A 503 -15.32 -16.70 -7.41
C VAL A 503 -13.91 -16.21 -7.71
N ASN A 504 -12.92 -16.63 -6.92
CA ASN A 504 -11.52 -16.17 -7.00
C ASN A 504 -11.38 -14.64 -7.19
N PRO A 505 -11.95 -13.82 -6.28
CA PRO A 505 -11.86 -12.37 -6.41
C PRO A 505 -10.41 -11.90 -6.29
N HIS A 506 -10.02 -11.01 -7.20
CA HIS A 506 -8.71 -10.34 -7.24
C HIS A 506 -8.81 -8.83 -6.96
N GLY A 507 -9.98 -8.38 -6.48
CA GLY A 507 -10.30 -6.98 -6.28
C GLY A 507 -10.41 -6.19 -7.58
N PRO A 508 -10.52 -4.86 -7.51
CA PRO A 508 -10.53 -4.00 -8.68
C PRO A 508 -9.14 -3.91 -9.32
N THR A 509 -9.10 -3.68 -10.64
CA THR A 509 -7.86 -3.60 -11.42
C THR A 509 -7.04 -2.34 -11.15
N ALA A 510 -7.66 -1.31 -10.58
CA ALA A 510 -7.04 -0.03 -10.21
C ALA A 510 -7.64 0.53 -8.92
N GLY A 511 -6.87 1.35 -8.20
CA GLY A 511 -7.31 2.02 -6.97
C GLY A 511 -6.19 2.86 -6.36
N SER A 512 -6.55 3.66 -5.35
CA SER A 512 -5.61 4.56 -4.67
C SER A 512 -4.89 3.93 -3.48
N LYS A 513 -5.48 2.91 -2.85
CA LYS A 513 -4.95 2.22 -1.67
C LYS A 513 -5.03 0.71 -1.82
N ARG A 514 -4.03 -0.01 -1.33
CA ARG A 514 -4.01 -1.48 -1.21
C ARG A 514 -4.53 -1.91 0.15
N VAL A 515 -5.15 -3.08 0.20
CA VAL A 515 -5.70 -3.65 1.44
C VAL A 515 -4.59 -4.12 2.38
N LEU A 516 -4.80 -3.91 3.67
CA LEU A 516 -4.02 -4.41 4.80
C LEU A 516 -4.88 -5.32 5.68
N ARG A 517 -4.33 -6.43 6.15
CA ARG A 517 -5.02 -7.39 7.04
C ARG A 517 -4.17 -7.79 8.26
N GLY A 518 -4.83 -8.30 9.31
CA GLY A 518 -4.19 -9.02 10.43
C GLY A 518 -3.92 -8.21 11.70
N GLY A 519 -3.88 -6.88 11.64
CA GLY A 519 -3.38 -6.10 12.77
C GLY A 519 -1.87 -6.23 12.92
N SER A 520 -1.32 -5.62 13.97
CA SER A 520 0.12 -5.60 14.25
C SER A 520 0.40 -5.61 15.75
N TRP A 521 1.68 -5.68 16.12
CA TRP A 521 2.18 -5.55 17.49
C TRP A 521 1.77 -4.22 18.14
N LYS A 522 1.41 -3.19 17.35
CA LYS A 522 0.89 -1.91 17.84
C LYS A 522 -0.63 -1.87 17.99
N SER A 523 -1.31 -2.87 17.46
CA SER A 523 -2.76 -2.85 17.31
C SER A 523 -3.45 -3.27 18.59
N ARG A 524 -4.61 -2.66 18.88
CA ARG A 524 -5.50 -3.15 19.93
C ARG A 524 -6.10 -4.49 19.52
N PHE A 525 -6.57 -5.25 20.51
CA PHE A 525 -7.13 -6.58 20.28
C PHE A 525 -8.27 -6.62 19.24
N ASN A 526 -9.13 -5.59 19.21
CA ASN A 526 -10.24 -5.52 18.25
C ASN A 526 -9.76 -5.51 16.79
N SER A 527 -8.56 -4.99 16.53
CA SER A 527 -7.98 -4.98 15.19
C SER A 527 -7.41 -6.33 14.74
N LEU A 528 -7.35 -7.32 15.64
CA LEU A 528 -6.84 -8.66 15.35
C LEU A 528 -7.89 -9.59 14.74
N ARG A 529 -9.15 -9.14 14.62
CA ARG A 529 -10.19 -9.95 13.99
C ARG A 529 -9.79 -10.24 12.56
N ALA A 530 -10.05 -11.47 12.13
CA ALA A 530 -9.70 -11.91 10.79
C ALA A 530 -10.47 -11.15 9.67
N THR A 531 -11.53 -10.42 10.02
CA THR A 531 -12.30 -9.57 9.10
C THR A 531 -11.89 -8.11 9.12
N THR A 532 -11.08 -7.66 10.08
CA THR A 532 -10.67 -6.26 10.14
C THR A 532 -9.83 -5.89 8.93
N ARG A 533 -10.22 -4.78 8.30
CA ARG A 533 -9.60 -4.26 7.08
C ARG A 533 -9.00 -2.90 7.35
N ASN A 534 -7.81 -2.69 6.83
CA ASN A 534 -7.22 -1.36 6.71
C ASN A 534 -6.72 -1.16 5.28
N SER A 535 -6.23 0.02 4.94
CA SER A 535 -5.65 0.29 3.63
C SER A 535 -4.67 1.44 3.66
N ASN A 536 -3.68 1.39 2.78
CA ASN A 536 -2.75 2.50 2.59
C ASN A 536 -2.28 2.59 1.13
N VAL A 537 -1.66 3.71 0.77
CA VAL A 537 -1.18 3.96 -0.59
C VAL A 537 -0.08 2.94 -0.96
N PRO A 538 0.02 2.49 -2.23
CA PRO A 538 0.90 1.37 -2.60
C PRO A 538 2.39 1.54 -2.27
N ASN A 539 2.88 2.78 -2.20
CA ASN A 539 4.26 3.16 -1.89
C ASN A 539 4.50 3.41 -0.39
N TYR A 540 3.47 3.35 0.45
CA TYR A 540 3.61 3.49 1.90
C TYR A 540 4.42 2.32 2.48
N SER A 541 5.14 2.58 3.55
CA SER A 541 5.76 1.54 4.38
C SER A 541 5.98 2.05 5.80
N CYS A 542 5.93 1.16 6.79
CA CYS A 542 6.18 1.48 8.20
C CYS A 542 6.75 0.27 8.96
N ASN A 543 7.09 0.44 10.24
CA ASN A 543 7.69 -0.61 11.09
C ASN A 543 6.75 -1.69 11.60
N ASP A 544 5.48 -1.63 11.23
CA ASP A 544 4.47 -2.62 11.61
C ASP A 544 3.65 -3.10 10.42
N LEU A 545 4.24 -3.00 9.22
CA LEU A 545 3.64 -3.42 7.95
C LEU A 545 4.64 -4.22 7.12
N GLY A 546 4.31 -5.49 6.91
CA GLY A 546 5.04 -6.46 6.11
C GLY A 546 4.11 -7.17 5.13
N PHE A 547 4.41 -8.44 4.84
CA PHE A 547 3.59 -9.25 3.94
C PHE A 547 3.86 -10.75 4.10
N ARG A 548 2.95 -11.55 3.56
CA ARG A 548 3.13 -12.99 3.33
C ARG A 548 2.87 -13.31 1.85
N ILE A 549 3.15 -14.55 1.45
CA ILE A 549 3.03 -14.95 0.04
C ILE A 549 2.09 -16.14 -0.12
N VAL A 550 1.51 -16.24 -1.31
CA VAL A 550 0.80 -17.43 -1.78
C VAL A 550 1.43 -17.96 -3.07
N CYS A 551 1.25 -19.24 -3.34
CA CYS A 551 1.63 -19.90 -4.58
C CYS A 551 0.43 -20.63 -5.18
N GLU A 552 0.27 -20.53 -6.50
CA GLU A 552 -0.76 -21.31 -7.21
C GLU A 552 -0.47 -22.82 -7.13
N CYS A 553 -1.53 -23.62 -6.98
CA CYS A 553 -1.46 -25.08 -7.12
C CYS A 553 -1.58 -25.45 -8.59
N GLU A 554 -0.60 -26.20 -9.12
CA GLU A 554 -0.67 -26.79 -10.47
C GLU A 554 -1.77 -27.87 -10.59
#